data_AF-R9KK46-F1
#
_entry.id   AF-R9KK46-F1
#
_cell.length_a   1.000
_cell.length_b   1.000
_cell.length_c   1.000
_cell.angle_alpha   90.00
_cell.angle_beta   90.00
_cell.angle_gamma   90.00
#
_symmetry.space_group_name_H-M   'P 1'
#
loop_
_entity.id
_entity.type
_entity.pdbx_description
1 polymer ?
#
loop_
_entity_poly.entity_id
_entity_poly.type
_entity_poly.pdbx_seq_one_letter_code
_entity_poly.pdbx_strand_id
1 'polypeptide(L)'
;MAFSINTLDDVFRADMDNGSSIEDRLHAIKNLHNAGIYTVLFMSPIFPYITEWKDIIDGTKENVCEYWFENLNLRGEYKSSILSYINTHHPNLKEKYETIYLEKDSTYWNTLADLLNTYCNELGLNYVNYFYHEKLVKEKLNNQ
;
A
#
# COMPACT_ATOMS: atom_id res chain seq x y z
N MET A 1 -4.90 12.07 11.76
CA MET A 1 -6.00 11.53 10.93
C MET A 1 -5.38 10.69 9.83
N ALA A 2 -5.83 9.45 9.65
CA ALA A 2 -5.29 8.54 8.64
C ALA A 2 -6.27 8.32 7.50
N PHE A 3 -5.77 8.30 6.26
CA PHE A 3 -6.55 8.12 5.04
C PHE A 3 -5.99 6.95 4.25
N SER A 4 -6.85 6.00 3.86
CA SER A 4 -6.41 4.90 3.00
C SER A 4 -6.40 5.29 1.54
N ILE A 5 -5.25 5.21 0.88
CA ILE A 5 -5.06 5.45 -0.56
C ILE A 5 -4.05 4.42 -1.08
N ASN A 6 -4.49 3.52 -1.96
CA ASN A 6 -3.64 2.47 -2.55
C ASN A 6 -3.61 2.48 -4.08
N THR A 7 -4.25 3.47 -4.70
CA THR A 7 -4.25 3.70 -6.14
C THR A 7 -4.51 5.17 -6.42
N LEU A 8 -4.07 5.63 -7.60
CA LEU A 8 -4.51 6.90 -8.18
C LEU A 8 -5.58 6.70 -9.27
N ASP A 9 -5.95 5.45 -9.56
CA ASP A 9 -6.97 5.08 -10.52
C ASP A 9 -8.33 4.90 -9.83
N ASP A 10 -9.26 5.80 -10.14
CA ASP A 10 -10.61 5.77 -9.57
C ASP A 10 -11.46 4.59 -10.04
N VAL A 11 -11.12 3.97 -11.19
CA VAL A 11 -11.75 2.72 -11.67
C VAL A 11 -11.30 1.56 -10.80
N PHE A 12 -9.99 1.41 -10.61
CA PHE A 12 -9.45 0.38 -9.71
C PHE A 12 -9.98 0.52 -8.29
N ARG A 13 -10.08 1.77 -7.78
CA ARG A 13 -10.70 2.03 -6.49
C ARG A 13 -12.15 1.56 -6.45
N ALA A 14 -12.96 1.83 -7.48
CA ALA A 14 -14.37 1.42 -7.53
C ALA A 14 -14.54 -0.10 -7.61
N ASP A 15 -13.63 -0.81 -8.27
CA ASP A 15 -13.64 -2.28 -8.34
C ASP A 15 -13.31 -2.95 -7.00
N MET A 16 -12.57 -2.25 -6.12
CA MET A 16 -12.07 -2.78 -4.84
C MET A 16 -12.85 -2.26 -3.61
N ASP A 17 -13.33 -1.02 -3.65
CA ASP A 17 -13.97 -0.32 -2.54
C ASP A 17 -15.09 0.62 -3.04
N ASN A 18 -16.16 0.75 -2.25
CA ASN A 18 -17.26 1.69 -2.49
C ASN A 18 -17.07 3.05 -1.79
N GLY A 19 -15.86 3.32 -1.26
CA GLY A 19 -15.56 4.57 -0.58
C GLY A 19 -15.47 5.80 -1.51
N SER A 20 -15.21 6.95 -0.88
CA SER A 20 -15.01 8.24 -1.56
C SER A 20 -13.95 8.14 -2.67
N SER A 21 -14.07 9.02 -3.66
CA SER A 21 -13.09 9.12 -4.76
C SER A 21 -11.68 9.40 -4.24
N ILE A 22 -10.67 9.05 -5.04
CA ILE A 22 -9.29 9.37 -4.69
C ILE A 22 -9.10 10.89 -4.58
N GLU A 23 -9.72 11.67 -5.47
CA GLU A 23 -9.68 13.13 -5.44
C GLU A 23 -10.21 13.70 -4.11
N ASP A 24 -11.37 13.22 -3.64
CA ASP A 24 -11.96 13.67 -2.37
C ASP A 24 -11.05 13.36 -1.17
N ARG A 25 -10.43 12.18 -1.17
CA ARG A 25 -9.48 11.77 -0.10
C ARG A 25 -8.26 12.68 -0.10
N LEU A 26 -7.68 12.97 -1.27
CA LEU A 26 -6.54 13.88 -1.41
C LEU A 26 -6.90 15.31 -1.00
N HIS A 27 -8.09 15.79 -1.38
CA HIS A 27 -8.58 17.10 -0.98
C HIS A 27 -8.75 17.21 0.54
N ALA A 28 -9.31 16.17 1.17
CA ALA A 28 -9.46 16.10 2.62
C ALA A 28 -8.11 16.12 3.35
N ILE A 29 -7.13 15.34 2.89
CA ILE A 29 -5.76 15.33 3.44
C ILE A 29 -5.18 16.74 3.40
N LYS A 30 -5.22 17.41 2.23
CA LYS A 30 -4.70 18.76 2.05
C LYS A 30 -5.36 19.77 2.99
N ASN A 31 -6.68 19.74 3.12
CA ASN A 31 -7.40 20.67 3.99
C ASN A 31 -7.08 20.46 5.47
N LEU A 32 -6.97 19.21 5.91
CA LEU A 32 -6.60 18.90 7.30
C LEU A 32 -5.17 19.30 7.59
N HIS A 33 -4.23 19.01 6.69
CA HIS A 33 -2.84 19.42 6.82
C HIS A 33 -2.71 20.94 6.92
N ASN A 34 -3.40 21.69 6.05
CA ASN A 34 -3.41 23.16 6.09
C ASN A 34 -4.04 23.72 7.38
N ALA A 35 -4.94 22.97 8.01
CA ALA A 35 -5.50 23.31 9.32
C ALA A 35 -4.58 22.94 10.50
N GLY A 36 -3.36 22.44 10.24
CA GLY A 36 -2.39 22.02 11.26
C GLY A 36 -2.70 20.65 11.88
N ILE A 37 -3.58 19.86 11.28
CA ILE A 37 -3.91 18.52 11.75
C ILE A 37 -2.89 17.54 11.18
N TYR A 38 -2.33 16.70 12.04
CA TYR A 38 -1.39 15.65 11.64
C TYR A 38 -2.08 14.63 10.71
N THR A 39 -1.63 14.56 9.46
CA THR A 39 -2.17 13.69 8.42
C THR A 39 -1.27 12.49 8.17
N VAL A 40 -1.89 11.33 8.06
CA VAL A 40 -1.24 10.06 7.72
C VAL A 40 -1.85 9.53 6.44
N LEU A 41 -1.04 9.14 5.47
CA LEU A 41 -1.50 8.37 4.32
C LEU A 41 -1.19 6.90 4.57
N PHE A 42 -2.24 6.09 4.67
CA PHE A 42 -2.13 4.65 4.82
C PHE A 42 -2.28 3.97 3.47
N MET A 43 -1.17 3.54 2.89
CA MET A 43 -1.14 2.81 1.64
C MET A 43 -1.42 1.32 1.89
N SER A 44 -2.70 0.99 1.99
CA SER A 44 -3.18 -0.34 2.35
C SER A 44 -4.43 -0.75 1.56
N PRO A 45 -4.48 -1.99 1.04
CA PRO A 45 -3.33 -2.84 0.76
C PRO A 45 -2.60 -2.37 -0.51
N ILE A 46 -1.28 -2.49 -0.55
CA ILE A 46 -0.51 -2.33 -1.79
C ILE A 46 -0.74 -3.55 -2.68
N PHE A 47 -1.21 -3.32 -3.91
CA PHE A 47 -1.40 -4.36 -4.92
C PHE A 47 -0.12 -4.53 -5.76
N PRO A 48 0.46 -5.74 -5.82
CA PRO A 48 1.68 -5.99 -6.58
C PRO A 48 1.59 -5.52 -8.04
N TYR A 49 2.54 -4.68 -8.44
CA TYR A 49 2.64 -4.15 -9.82
C TYR A 49 1.45 -3.31 -10.32
N ILE A 50 0.46 -3.04 -9.46
CA ILE A 50 -0.69 -2.18 -9.78
C ILE A 50 -0.54 -0.86 -9.04
N THR A 51 -0.35 -0.90 -7.72
CA THR A 51 -0.21 0.32 -6.91
C THR A 51 1.04 1.11 -7.29
N GLU A 52 0.82 2.34 -7.76
CA GLU A 52 1.83 3.33 -8.15
C GLU A 52 2.39 4.05 -6.92
N TRP A 53 2.95 3.29 -5.98
CA TRP A 53 3.35 3.77 -4.66
C TRP A 53 4.25 5.02 -4.71
N LYS A 54 5.15 5.08 -5.70
CA LYS A 54 6.08 6.20 -5.86
C LYS A 54 5.35 7.48 -6.26
N ASP A 55 4.43 7.37 -7.21
CA ASP A 55 3.63 8.51 -7.70
C ASP A 55 2.67 9.01 -6.62
N ILE A 56 2.12 8.09 -5.81
CA ILE A 56 1.32 8.47 -4.63
C ILE A 56 2.18 9.30 -3.67
N ILE A 57 3.36 8.80 -3.26
CA ILE A 57 4.25 9.53 -2.34
C ILE A 57 4.64 10.89 -2.93
N ASP A 58 5.06 10.94 -4.19
CA ASP A 58 5.48 12.18 -4.83
C ASP A 58 4.35 13.20 -4.96
N GLY A 59 3.12 12.73 -5.23
CA GLY A 59 1.94 13.57 -5.31
C GLY A 59 1.44 14.08 -3.95
N THR A 60 1.76 13.40 -2.84
CA THR A 60 1.18 13.71 -1.52
C THR A 60 2.16 14.21 -0.47
N LYS A 61 3.48 14.11 -0.67
CA LYS A 61 4.50 14.41 0.35
C LYS A 61 4.46 15.82 0.93
N GLU A 62 3.95 16.80 0.19
CA GLU A 62 3.79 18.17 0.69
C GLU A 62 2.60 18.35 1.65
N ASN A 63 1.69 17.37 1.72
CA ASN A 63 0.43 17.45 2.47
C ASN A 63 0.24 16.29 3.47
N VAL A 64 1.22 15.39 3.58
CA VAL A 64 1.18 14.19 4.41
C VAL A 64 2.34 14.22 5.39
N CYS A 65 2.04 14.12 6.69
CA CYS A 65 3.07 14.13 7.73
C CYS A 65 3.78 12.77 7.88
N GLU A 66 3.09 11.68 7.57
CA GLU A 66 3.60 10.31 7.75
C GLU A 66 2.93 9.30 6.82
N TYR A 67 3.69 8.30 6.38
CA TYR A 67 3.21 7.23 5.50
C TYR A 67 3.20 5.88 6.19
N TRP A 68 2.11 5.14 6.04
CA TRP A 68 2.02 3.75 6.49
C TRP A 68 1.87 2.83 5.29
N PHE A 69 2.60 1.72 5.27
CA PHE A 69 2.57 0.76 4.16
C PHE A 69 2.12 -0.62 4.62
N GLU A 70 1.19 -1.23 3.91
CA GLU A 70 0.75 -2.60 4.16
C GLU A 70 0.70 -3.42 2.87
N ASN A 71 1.20 -4.65 2.92
CA ASN A 71 1.16 -5.57 1.80
C ASN A 71 -0.21 -6.24 1.67
N LEU A 72 -0.63 -6.50 0.44
CA LEU A 72 -1.85 -7.28 0.18
C LEU A 72 -1.71 -8.72 0.71
N ASN A 73 -2.46 -9.03 1.76
CA ASN A 73 -2.53 -10.36 2.35
C ASN A 73 -3.80 -11.10 1.88
N LEU A 74 -3.63 -12.18 1.11
CA LEU A 74 -4.74 -12.94 0.54
C LEU A 74 -5.06 -14.18 1.38
N ARG A 75 -6.26 -14.22 1.97
CA ARG A 75 -6.76 -15.33 2.80
C ARG A 75 -8.19 -15.70 2.41
N GLY A 76 -8.56 -16.97 2.60
CA GLY A 76 -9.93 -17.45 2.35
C GLY A 76 -10.47 -17.13 0.95
N GLU A 77 -11.75 -16.80 0.88
CA GLU A 77 -12.45 -16.46 -0.38
C GLU A 77 -11.91 -15.19 -1.06
N TYR A 78 -11.32 -14.28 -0.29
CA TYR A 78 -10.72 -13.06 -0.82
C TYR A 78 -9.54 -13.38 -1.76
N LYS A 79 -8.77 -14.43 -1.46
CA LYS A 79 -7.68 -14.89 -2.34
C LYS A 79 -8.18 -15.24 -3.74
N SER A 80 -9.21 -16.08 -3.82
CA SER A 80 -9.76 -16.51 -5.12
C SER A 80 -10.37 -15.34 -5.89
N SER A 81 -11.04 -14.44 -5.18
CA SER A 81 -11.65 -13.25 -5.77
C SER A 81 -10.61 -12.32 -6.41
N ILE A 82 -9.52 -12.01 -5.68
CA ILE A 82 -8.44 -11.18 -6.20
C ILE A 82 -7.71 -11.88 -7.36
N LEU A 83 -7.36 -13.16 -7.24
CA LEU A 83 -6.67 -13.86 -8.33
C LEU A 83 -7.53 -13.93 -9.60
N SER A 84 -8.85 -14.11 -9.47
CA SER A 84 -9.80 -14.07 -10.59
C SER A 84 -9.88 -12.67 -11.21
N TYR A 85 -9.94 -11.63 -10.39
CA TYR A 85 -9.92 -10.24 -10.84
C TYR A 85 -8.65 -9.95 -11.64
N ILE A 86 -7.48 -10.33 -11.13
CA ILE A 86 -6.18 -10.14 -11.81
C ILE A 86 -6.15 -10.92 -13.13
N ASN A 87 -6.60 -12.17 -13.16
CA ASN A 87 -6.67 -12.95 -14.39
C ASN A 87 -7.57 -12.31 -15.46
N THR A 88 -8.60 -11.58 -15.05
CA THR A 88 -9.58 -10.96 -15.96
C THR A 88 -9.12 -9.58 -16.44
N HIS A 89 -8.68 -8.71 -15.53
CA HIS A 89 -8.38 -7.30 -15.81
C HIS A 89 -6.89 -7.03 -16.07
N HIS A 90 -6.00 -7.89 -15.55
CA HIS A 90 -4.55 -7.78 -15.69
C HIS A 90 -3.91 -9.14 -16.03
N PRO A 91 -4.28 -9.78 -17.15
CA PRO A 91 -3.83 -11.13 -17.47
C PRO A 91 -2.29 -11.26 -17.54
N ASN A 92 -1.60 -10.17 -17.86
CA ASN A 92 -0.14 -10.08 -17.87
C ASN A 92 0.51 -10.13 -16.47
N LEU A 93 -0.27 -9.93 -15.41
CA LEU A 93 0.20 -10.01 -14.01
C LEU A 93 -0.13 -11.36 -13.36
N LYS A 94 -0.92 -12.21 -14.01
CA LYS A 94 -1.36 -13.49 -13.48
C LYS A 94 -0.21 -14.33 -12.92
N GLU A 95 0.78 -14.63 -13.75
CA GLU A 95 1.93 -15.47 -13.33
C GLU A 95 2.67 -14.86 -12.14
N LYS A 96 2.83 -13.53 -12.11
CA LYS A 96 3.48 -12.84 -10.99
C LYS A 96 2.70 -12.97 -9.69
N TYR A 97 1.37 -12.86 -9.74
CA TYR A 97 0.51 -13.07 -8.59
C TYR A 97 0.49 -14.54 -8.15
N GLU A 98 0.53 -15.48 -9.09
CA GLU A 98 0.63 -16.92 -8.79
C GLU A 98 1.95 -17.24 -8.08
N THR A 99 3.09 -16.69 -8.54
CA THR A 99 4.37 -16.82 -7.83
C THR A 99 4.31 -16.25 -6.41
N ILE A 100 3.78 -15.04 -6.23
CA ILE A 100 3.70 -14.41 -4.90
C ILE A 100 2.79 -15.21 -3.94
N TYR A 101 1.63 -15.68 -4.40
CA TYR A 101 0.57 -16.20 -3.52
C TYR A 101 0.33 -17.70 -3.56
N LEU A 102 0.67 -18.38 -4.65
CA LEU A 102 0.56 -19.85 -4.78
C LEU A 102 1.90 -20.51 -4.46
N GLU A 103 2.99 -20.01 -5.04
CA GLU A 103 4.35 -20.51 -4.76
C GLU A 103 4.91 -19.94 -3.43
N LYS A 104 4.24 -18.92 -2.87
CA LYS A 104 4.60 -18.24 -1.62
C LYS A 104 5.99 -17.58 -1.68
N ASP A 105 6.36 -17.07 -2.86
CA ASP A 105 7.58 -16.30 -3.01
C ASP A 105 7.47 -14.93 -2.33
N SER A 106 8.34 -14.70 -1.35
CA SER A 106 8.40 -13.45 -0.59
C SER A 106 9.34 -12.41 -1.21
N THR A 107 10.06 -12.74 -2.28
CA THR A 107 11.08 -11.90 -2.92
C THR A 107 10.50 -10.54 -3.31
N TYR A 108 9.34 -10.53 -3.96
CA TYR A 108 8.65 -9.29 -4.34
C TYR A 108 8.42 -8.37 -3.13
N TRP A 109 7.86 -8.91 -2.05
CA TRP A 109 7.58 -8.13 -0.85
C TRP A 109 8.86 -7.64 -0.18
N ASN A 110 9.91 -8.46 -0.12
CA ASN A 110 11.19 -8.07 0.51
C ASN A 110 11.82 -6.92 -0.26
N THR A 111 11.90 -7.05 -1.58
CA THR A 111 12.42 -6.00 -2.46
C THR A 111 11.59 -4.73 -2.34
N LEU A 112 10.25 -4.83 -2.36
CA LEU A 112 9.39 -3.65 -2.27
C LEU A 112 9.49 -2.95 -0.91
N ALA A 113 9.59 -3.69 0.19
CA ALA A 113 9.80 -3.11 1.51
C ALA A 113 11.11 -2.31 1.57
N ASP A 114 12.20 -2.87 1.04
CA ASP A 114 13.51 -2.19 1.00
C ASP A 114 13.47 -0.93 0.11
N LEU A 115 12.75 -1.00 -1.02
CA LEU A 115 12.56 0.15 -1.91
C LEU A 115 11.77 1.27 -1.22
N LEU A 116 10.66 0.95 -0.54
CA LEU A 116 9.85 1.92 0.19
C LEU A 116 10.65 2.60 1.29
N ASN A 117 11.40 1.81 2.08
CA ASN A 117 12.24 2.33 3.16
C ASN A 117 13.33 3.25 2.63
N THR A 118 14.06 2.80 1.60
CA THR A 118 15.11 3.60 0.94
C THR A 118 14.54 4.92 0.41
N TYR A 119 13.43 4.87 -0.31
CA TYR A 119 12.83 6.05 -0.93
C TYR A 119 12.36 7.08 0.11
N CYS A 120 11.70 6.62 1.18
CA CYS A 120 11.25 7.52 2.24
C CYS A 120 12.44 8.12 3.02
N ASN A 121 13.51 7.34 3.26
CA ASN A 121 14.72 7.84 3.90
C ASN A 121 15.43 8.92 3.05
N GLU A 122 15.55 8.69 1.74
CA GLU A 122 16.16 9.65 0.80
C GLU A 122 15.39 10.98 0.75
N LEU A 123 14.07 10.93 0.89
CA LEU A 123 13.19 12.11 0.92
C LEU A 123 13.03 12.72 2.32
N GLY A 124 13.56 12.09 3.38
CA GLY A 124 13.40 12.55 4.76
C GLY A 124 11.96 12.47 5.29
N LEU A 125 11.17 11.51 4.80
CA LEU A 125 9.77 11.33 5.18
C LEU A 125 9.63 10.48 6.45
N ASN A 126 8.62 10.74 7.27
CA ASN A 126 8.22 9.83 8.35
C ASN A 126 7.40 8.68 7.77
N TYR A 127 7.70 7.45 8.19
CA TYR A 127 6.93 6.28 7.74
C TYR A 127 6.97 5.08 8.69
N VAL A 128 6.00 4.19 8.52
CA VAL A 128 5.94 2.86 9.14
C VAL A 128 5.65 1.81 8.08
N ASN A 129 6.50 0.80 7.98
CA ASN A 129 6.35 -0.30 7.02
C ASN A 129 5.85 -1.58 7.74
N TYR A 130 4.60 -1.97 7.47
CA TYR A 130 3.95 -3.12 8.12
C TYR A 130 4.09 -4.45 7.37
N PHE A 131 4.89 -4.52 6.29
CA PHE A 131 4.99 -5.71 5.43
C PHE A 131 5.33 -7.01 6.19
N TYR A 132 6.05 -6.90 7.30
CA TYR A 132 6.49 -8.05 8.10
C TYR A 132 6.01 -8.01 9.54
N HIS A 133 4.73 -7.69 9.78
CA HIS A 133 4.20 -7.66 11.14
C HIS A 133 4.55 -8.93 11.95
N GLU A 134 4.56 -10.12 11.33
CA GLU A 134 4.96 -11.36 12.01
C GLU A 134 6.48 -11.49 12.30
N LYS A 135 7.37 -10.98 11.43
CA LYS A 135 8.82 -11.01 11.71
C LYS A 135 9.21 -9.89 12.69
N LEU A 136 8.66 -8.69 12.54
CA LEU A 136 8.89 -7.55 13.43
C LEU A 136 8.41 -7.85 14.86
N VAL A 137 7.28 -8.55 15.02
CA VAL A 137 6.80 -9.02 16.32
C VAL A 137 7.73 -10.11 16.89
N LYS A 138 8.20 -11.06 16.07
CA LYS A 138 9.16 -12.09 16.52
C LYS A 138 10.53 -11.51 16.90
N GLU A 139 11.04 -10.53 16.17
CA GLU A 139 12.30 -9.85 16.49
C GLU A 139 12.19 -9.02 17.77
N LYS A 140 11.06 -8.34 18.01
CA LYS A 140 10.80 -7.65 19.28
C LYS A 140 10.68 -8.60 20.47
N LEU A 141 10.10 -9.80 20.27
CA LEU A 141 9.99 -10.82 21.32
C LEU A 141 11.30 -11.54 21.61
N ASN A 142 12.22 -11.62 20.65
CA ASN A 142 13.55 -12.23 20.84
C ASN A 142 14.59 -11.26 21.43
N ASN A 143 14.30 -9.95 21.42
CA ASN A 143 15.17 -8.90 21.96
C ASN A 143 14.69 -8.35 23.31
N GLN A 144 13.78 -9.05 23.98
CA GLN A 144 13.35 -8.84 25.38
C GLN A 144 13.78 -10.03 26.24
#